data_AF-A0A932E269-F1
#
_entry.id   AF-A0A932E269-F1
#
_cell.length_a   1.000
_cell.length_b   1.000
_cell.length_c   1.000
_cell.angle_alpha   90.00
_cell.angle_beta   90.00
_cell.angle_gamma   90.00
#
_symmetry.space_group_name_H-M   'P 1'
#
loop_
_entity.id
_entity.type
_entity.pdbx_description
1 polymer ?
#
loop_
_entity_poly.entity_id
_entity_poly.type
_entity_poly.pdbx_seq_one_letter_code
_entity_poly.pdbx_strand_id
1 'polypeptide(L)' 'MLRAFRAGKIGWAEYRRRYLAGLDRPEALAALAEVRALARRGPVTLLCGCPDEARCHRALLREYLLD' A
#
# COMPACT_ATOMS: atom_id res chain seq x y z
N MET A 1 3.32 -8.66 7.84
CA MET A 1 2.83 -9.10 6.51
C MET A 1 3.87 -8.93 5.40
N LEU A 2 4.35 -7.72 5.10
CA LEU A 2 5.35 -7.47 4.04
C LEU A 2 6.61 -8.36 4.17
N ARG A 3 7.13 -8.55 5.38
CA ARG A 3 8.27 -9.46 5.64
C ARG A 3 8.00 -10.89 5.20
N ALA A 4 6.79 -11.41 5.43
CA ALA A 4 6.42 -12.78 5.05
C ALA A 4 6.35 -12.94 3.53
N PHE A 5 5.78 -11.94 2.83
CA PHE A 5 5.77 -11.92 1.36
C PHE A 5 7.19 -11.85 0.80
N ARG A 6 8.04 -10.95 1.30
CA ARG A 6 9.44 -10.81 0.87
C ARG A 6 10.29 -12.05 1.15
N ALA A 7 9.96 -12.82 2.19
CA ALA A 7 10.62 -14.08 2.52
C ALA A 7 10.03 -15.29 1.76
N GLY A 8 9.10 -15.08 0.82
CA GLY A 8 8.46 -16.15 0.05
C GLY A 8 7.49 -17.02 0.86
N LYS A 9 7.16 -16.66 2.11
CA LYS A 9 6.29 -17.44 2.99
C LYS A 9 4.81 -17.33 2.62
N ILE A 10 4.42 -16.28 1.89
CA ILE A 10 3.09 -16.09 1.33
C ILE A 10 3.23 -15.64 -0.12
N GLY A 11 2.31 -16.05 -0.98
CA GLY A 11 2.26 -15.63 -2.39
C GLY A 11 1.71 -14.23 -2.59
N TRP A 12 1.86 -13.69 -3.80
CA TRP A 12 1.37 -12.35 -4.17
C TRP A 12 -0.15 -12.19 -3.99
N ALA A 13 -0.94 -13.17 -4.43
CA ALA A 13 -2.40 -13.09 -4.35
C ALA A 13 -2.89 -12.98 -2.90
N GLU A 14 -2.30 -13.78 -2.00
CA GLU A 14 -2.57 -13.68 -0.58
C GLU A 14 -2.10 -12.34 -0.01
N TYR A 15 -0.89 -11.91 -0.39
CA TYR A 15 -0.35 -10.64 0.06
C TYR A 15 -1.25 -9.45 -0.33
N ARG A 16 -1.68 -9.36 -1.59
CA ARG A 16 -2.60 -8.34 -2.08
C ARG A 16 -3.89 -8.33 -1.26
N ARG A 17 -4.53 -9.50 -1.10
CA ARG A 17 -5.79 -9.62 -0.36
C ARG A 17 -5.70 -9.09 1.07
N ARG A 18 -4.75 -9.57 1.89
CA ARG A 18 -4.69 -9.12 3.29
C ARG A 18 -4.11 -7.70 3.44
N TYR A 19 -3.35 -7.19 2.46
CA TYR A 19 -2.90 -5.80 2.46
C TYR A 19 -4.07 -4.86 2.24
N LEU A 20 -4.88 -5.09 1.21
CA LEU A 20 -6.07 -4.28 0.91
C LEU A 20 -7.09 -4.32 2.04
N ALA A 21 -7.37 -5.50 2.60
CA ALA A 21 -8.24 -5.61 3.78
C ALA A 21 -7.69 -4.86 5.02
N GLY A 22 -6.38 -4.59 5.06
CA GLY A 22 -5.76 -3.77 6.09
C GLY A 22 -6.00 -2.28 5.90
N LEU A 23 -6.24 -1.82 4.68
CA LEU A 23 -6.51 -0.40 4.36
C LEU A 23 -7.90 0.04 4.82
N ASP A 24 -8.83 -0.89 4.97
CA ASP A 24 -10.20 -0.61 5.43
C ASP A 24 -10.31 -0.49 6.96
N ARG A 25 -9.19 -0.64 7.69
CA ARG A 25 -9.16 -0.46 9.15
C ARG A 25 -9.25 1.02 9.52
N PRO A 26 -9.92 1.39 10.64
CA PRO A 26 -10.09 2.79 11.04
C PRO A 26 -8.78 3.59 11.10
N GLU A 27 -7.71 3.00 11.62
CA GLU A 27 -6.41 3.65 11.75
C GLU A 27 -5.74 3.87 10.38
N ALA A 28 -5.93 2.93 9.45
CA ALA A 28 -5.44 3.06 8.10
C ALA A 28 -6.22 4.14 7.33
N LEU A 29 -7.55 4.15 7.46
CA LEU A 29 -8.40 5.18 6.86
C LEU A 29 -8.04 6.60 7.33
N ALA A 30 -7.73 6.76 8.63
CA ALA A 30 -7.25 8.03 9.16
C ALA A 30 -5.93 8.48 8.50
N ALA A 31 -4.93 7.59 8.42
CA ALA A 31 -3.67 7.89 7.76
C ALA A 31 -3.84 8.16 6.25
N LEU A 32 -4.74 7.44 5.58
CA LEU A 32 -5.07 7.65 4.17
C LEU A 32 -5.73 9.02 3.94
N ALA A 33 -6.57 9.48 4.87
CA ALA A 33 -7.16 10.81 4.80
C ALA A 33 -6.10 11.91 4.84
N GLU A 34 -5.05 11.75 5.65
CA GLU A 34 -3.90 12.67 5.68
C GLU A 34 -3.15 12.68 4.35
N VAL A 35 -2.87 11.50 3.78
CA VAL A 35 -2.22 11.39 2.46
C VAL A 35 -3.06 12.05 1.37
N ARG A 36 -4.38 11.82 1.36
CA ARG A 36 -5.32 12.47 0.42
C ARG A 36 -5.35 13.99 0.64
N ALA A 37 -5.22 14.48 1.88
CA ALA A 37 -5.12 15.91 2.16
C ALA A 37 -3.82 16.54 1.63
N LEU A 38 -2.69 15.85 1.75
CA LEU A 38 -1.42 16.27 1.17
C LEU A 38 -1.49 16.27 -0.37
N ALA A 39 -2.10 15.26 -0.97
CA ALA A 39 -2.27 15.15 -2.42
C ALA A 39 -3.08 16.30 -3.03
N ARG A 40 -4.03 16.89 -2.27
CA ARG A 40 -4.76 18.09 -2.69
C ARG A 40 -3.88 19.35 -2.75
N ARG A 41 -2.75 19.36 -2.06
CA ARG A 41 -1.81 20.50 -2.00
C ARG A 41 -0.68 20.39 -3.03
N GLY A 42 -0.51 19.21 -3.65
CA GLY A 42 0.55 18.95 -4.62
C GLY A 42 0.85 17.46 -4.75
N PRO A 43 1.79 17.09 -5.63
CA PRO A 43 2.15 15.70 -5.85
C PRO A 43 2.75 15.07 -4.59
N VAL A 44 2.32 13.83 -4.29
CA VAL A 44 2.85 13.01 -3.20
C VAL A 44 3.70 11.89 -3.79
N THR A 45 4.91 11.71 -3.28
CA THR A 45 5.80 10.60 -3.67
C THR A 45 5.71 9.47 -2.65
N LEU A 46 5.33 8.28 -3.10
CA LEU A 46 5.37 7.06 -2.29
C LEU A 46 6.71 6.36 -2.46
N LEU A 47 7.41 6.12 -1.34
CA LEU A 47 8.72 5.47 -1.33
C LEU A 47 8.62 4.03 -0.82
N CYS A 48 9.36 3.11 -1.45
CA CYS A 48 9.52 1.74 -0.97
C CYS A 48 10.91 1.19 -1.33
N GLY A 49 11.46 0.32 -0.48
CA GLY A 49 12.69 -0.42 -0.75
C GLY A 49 12.46 -1.78 -1.40
N CYS A 50 11.42 -1.93 -2.22
CA CYS A 50 11.13 -3.19 -2.93
C CYS A 50 11.83 -3.20 -4.30
N PRO A 51 12.41 -4.33 -4.72
CA PRO A 51 13.14 -4.41 -6.00
C PRO A 51 12.21 -4.44 -7.22
N ASP A 52 11.03 -5.05 -7.09
CA ASP A 52 10.00 -5.09 -8.13
C ASP A 52 8.91 -4.06 -7.81
N GLU A 53 8.80 -3.06 -8.67
CA GLU A 53 7.84 -1.97 -8.52
C GLU A 53 6.39 -2.41 -8.79
N ALA A 54 6.18 -3.40 -9.66
CA ALA A 54 4.86 -3.86 -10.07
C ALA A 54 4.23 -4.81 -9.03
N ARG A 55 5.05 -5.48 -8.23
CA ARG A 55 4.61 -6.41 -7.16
C ARG A 55 5.08 -5.98 -5.78
N CYS A 56 4.69 -4.77 -5.38
CA CYS A 56 4.99 -4.23 -4.06
C CYS A 56 3.79 -3.52 -3.41
N HIS A 57 3.92 -3.20 -2.12
CA HIS A 57 2.91 -2.44 -1.39
C HIS A 57 2.67 -1.05 -1.96
N ARG A 58 3.70 -0.41 -2.54
CA ARG A 58 3.57 0.90 -3.16
C ARG A 58 2.61 0.87 -4.34
N ALA A 59 2.67 -0.16 -5.19
CA ALA A 59 1.74 -0.30 -6.31
C ALA A 59 0.30 -0.43 -5.80
N LEU A 60 0.07 -1.29 -4.80
CA LEU A 60 -1.26 -1.49 -4.20
C LEU A 60 -1.80 -0.22 -3.55
N LEU A 61 -0.97 0.49 -2.78
CA LEU A 61 -1.38 1.73 -2.13
C LEU A 61 -1.66 2.83 -3.15
N ARG A 62 -0.85 2.92 -4.21
CA ARG A 62 -1.08 3.87 -5.30
C ARG A 62 -2.40 3.60 -6.01
N GLU A 63 -2.70 2.36 -6.36
CA GLU A 63 -3.97 1.94 -6.95
C GLU A 63 -5.13 2.38 -6.04
N TYR A 64 -5.09 2.01 -4.76
CA TYR A 64 -6.12 2.35 -3.78
C TYR A 64 -6.32 3.88 -3.56
N LEU A 65 -5.26 4.68 -3.69
CA LEU A 65 -5.34 6.13 -3.53
C LEU A 65 -5.90 6.84 -4.77
N LEU A 66 -5.83 6.20 -5.94
CA LEU A 66 -6.29 6.73 -7.22
C LEU A 66 -7.71 6.25 -7.59
N ASP A 67 -8.18 5.18 -6.95
CA ASP A 67 -9.60 4.81 -6.89
C ASP A 67 -10.40 5.81 -6.00
#